data_AF-A0A497NV29-F1
#
_entry.id   AF-A0A497NV29-F1
#
_cell.length_a   1.000
_cell.length_b   1.000
_cell.length_c   1.000
_cell.angle_alpha   90.00
_cell.angle_beta   90.00
_cell.angle_gamma   90.00
#
_symmetry.space_group_name_H-M   'P 1'
#
loop_
_entity.id
_entity.type
_entity.pdbx_description
1 polymer ?
#
loop_
_entity_poly.entity_id
_entity_poly.type
_entity_poly.pdbx_seq_one_letter_code
_entity_poly.pdbx_strand_id
1 'polypeptide(L)' 'MYRRYSQKRRVEDLAKLENIVGIKDSIGNMPYLVELLEKVGDRISVLVGYDEVVLPALASGARGMILASANIIPDIWVKL' A
#
# COMPACT_ATOMS: atom_id res chain seq x y z
N MET A 1 -28.72 -25.36 -2.27
CA MET A 1 -28.09 -24.81 -1.05
C MET A 1 -26.62 -24.50 -1.35
N TYR A 2 -26.36 -23.51 -2.21
CA TYR A 2 -25.00 -23.07 -2.51
C TYR A 2 -24.60 -22.01 -1.47
N ARG A 3 -23.58 -22.35 -0.67
CA ARG A 3 -22.94 -21.48 0.31
C ARG A 3 -22.48 -20.21 -0.43
N ARG A 4 -23.20 -19.10 -0.21
CA ARG A 4 -22.84 -17.76 -0.72
C ARG A 4 -21.38 -17.53 -0.35
N TYR A 5 -20.51 -17.44 -1.35
CA TYR A 5 -19.17 -16.90 -1.17
C TYR A 5 -19.36 -15.53 -0.51
N SER A 6 -18.97 -15.43 0.75
CA SER A 6 -18.88 -14.17 1.48
C SER A 6 -18.23 -13.14 0.56
N GLN A 7 -18.96 -12.08 0.21
CA GLN A 7 -18.47 -10.96 -0.60
C GLN A 7 -17.10 -10.54 -0.04
N LYS A 8 -16.01 -10.87 -0.74
CA LYS A 8 -14.66 -10.44 -0.33
C LYS A 8 -14.68 -8.92 -0.42
N ARG A 9 -14.61 -8.24 0.73
CA ARG A 9 -14.47 -6.78 0.76
C ARG A 9 -13.13 -6.45 0.12
N ARG A 10 -13.18 -5.72 -1.00
CA ARG A 10 -11.98 -5.25 -1.69
C ARG A 10 -11.48 -3.96 -1.05
N VAL A 11 -10.25 -3.56 -1.38
CA VAL A 11 -9.62 -2.36 -0.81
C VAL A 11 -10.48 -1.12 -1.09
N GLU A 12 -11.12 -1.02 -2.25
CA GLU A 12 -11.96 0.12 -2.62
C GLU A 12 -13.22 0.29 -1.74
N ASP A 13 -13.75 -0.81 -1.20
CA ASP A 13 -14.90 -0.79 -0.29
C ASP A 13 -14.48 -0.42 1.13
N LEU A 14 -13.30 -0.88 1.55
CA LEU A 14 -12.73 -0.55 2.84
C LEU A 14 -12.30 0.92 2.91
N ALA A 15 -11.79 1.47 1.81
CA ALA A 15 -11.41 2.88 1.70
C ALA A 15 -12.57 3.88 1.85
N LYS A 16 -13.83 3.41 1.93
CA LYS A 16 -15.01 4.25 2.21
C LYS A 16 -15.29 4.43 3.70
N LEU A 17 -14.64 3.65 4.56
CA LEU A 17 -14.84 3.71 6.01
C LEU A 17 -13.91 4.76 6.63
N GLU A 18 -14.46 5.68 7.41
CA GLU A 18 -13.71 6.81 7.99
C GLU A 18 -12.51 6.39 8.85
N ASN A 19 -12.58 5.21 9.47
CA ASN A 19 -11.53 4.68 10.33
C ASN A 19 -10.44 3.89 9.58
N ILE A 20 -10.57 3.71 8.26
CA ILE A 20 -9.55 3.09 7.42
C ILE A 20 -8.84 4.20 6.64
N VAL A 21 -7.64 4.54 7.08
CA VAL A 21 -6.88 5.70 6.57
C VAL A 21 -5.71 5.33 5.67
N GLY A 22 -5.47 4.03 5.46
CA GLY A 22 -4.39 3.57 4.60
C GLY A 22 -4.31 2.06 4.42
N ILE A 23 -3.44 1.66 3.50
CA ILE A 23 -3.04 0.30 3.19
C ILE A 23 -1.52 0.23 3.06
N LYS A 24 -0.92 -0.85 3.55
CA LYS A 24 0.47 -1.20 3.27
C LYS A 24 0.49 -2.34 2.25
N ASP A 25 1.09 -2.12 1.09
CA ASP A 25 1.38 -3.19 0.13
C ASP A 25 2.82 -3.70 0.32
N SER A 26 2.96 -5.01 0.50
CA SER A 26 4.27 -5.68 0.65
C SER A 26 4.48 -6.77 -0.40
N ILE A 27 3.79 -6.68 -1.54
CA ILE A 27 3.87 -7.68 -2.61
C ILE A 27 5.10 -7.45 -3.50
N GLY A 28 5.56 -6.19 -3.63
CA GLY A 28 6.68 -5.83 -4.49
C GLY A 28 6.31 -5.75 -5.99
N ASN A 29 5.01 -5.85 -6.32
CA ASN A 29 4.52 -5.76 -7.69
C ASN A 29 4.11 -4.31 -8.02
N MET A 30 4.96 -3.60 -8.76
CA MET A 30 4.71 -2.19 -9.12
C MET A 30 3.41 -1.96 -9.91
N PRO A 31 3.06 -2.75 -10.94
CA PRO A 31 1.76 -2.61 -11.60
C PRO A 31 0.56 -2.65 -10.64
N TYR A 32 0.56 -3.57 -9.69
CA TYR A 32 -0.49 -3.68 -8.67
C TYR A 32 -0.49 -2.47 -7.72
N LEU A 33 0.68 -2.02 -7.28
CA LEU A 33 0.79 -0.84 -6.42
C LEU A 33 0.25 0.42 -7.11
N VAL A 34 0.54 0.59 -8.40
CA VAL A 34 -0.02 1.69 -9.21
C VAL A 34 -1.54 1.55 -9.35
N GLU A 35 -2.06 0.33 -9.59
CA GLU A 35 -3.50 0.09 -9.61
C GLU A 35 -4.16 0.46 -8.26
N LEU A 36 -3.51 0.17 -7.13
CA LEU A 36 -3.96 0.60 -5.81
C LEU A 36 -3.98 2.12 -5.68
N LEU A 37 -2.91 2.80 -6.09
CA LEU A 37 -2.82 4.26 -6.07
C LEU A 37 -3.94 4.90 -6.90
N GLU A 38 -4.18 4.41 -8.11
CA GLU A 38 -5.26 4.90 -8.99
C GLU A 38 -6.65 4.72 -8.38
N LYS A 39 -6.87 3.58 -7.71
CA LYS A 39 -8.19 3.23 -7.19
C LYS A 39 -8.53 3.90 -5.87
N VAL A 40 -7.56 4.08 -4.98
CA VAL A 40 -7.82 4.50 -3.58
C VAL A 40 -6.86 5.55 -3.04
N GLY A 41 -5.81 5.93 -3.76
CA GLY A 41 -4.79 6.87 -3.29
C GLY A 41 -5.29 8.29 -3.02
N ASP A 42 -6.45 8.66 -3.58
CA ASP A 42 -7.16 9.91 -3.32
C ASP A 42 -7.93 9.93 -1.99
N ARG A 43 -8.22 8.74 -1.43
CA ARG A 43 -9.06 8.56 -0.24
C ARG A 43 -8.28 8.08 0.97
N ILE A 44 -7.33 7.18 0.77
CA ILE A 44 -6.51 6.58 1.82
C ILE A 44 -5.05 6.56 1.42
N SER A 45 -4.16 6.52 2.42
CA SER A 45 -2.72 6.47 2.19
C SER A 45 -2.29 5.10 1.69
N VAL A 46 -1.53 5.04 0.60
CA VAL A 46 -0.88 3.79 0.14
C VAL A 46 0.58 3.82 0.54
N LEU A 47 1.03 2.81 1.29
CA LEU A 47 2.40 2.67 1.79
C LEU A 47 3.06 1.45 1.15
N VAL A 48 4.34 1.58 0.77
CA VAL A 48 5.16 0.47 0.27
C VAL A 48 5.84 -0.26 1.42
N GLY A 49 5.87 -1.59 1.35
CA GLY A 49 6.44 -2.46 2.38
C GLY A 49 7.38 -3.52 1.82
N TYR A 50 7.88 -3.33 0.59
CA TYR A 50 8.83 -4.20 -0.08
C TYR A 50 10.05 -3.36 -0.46
N ASP A 51 11.19 -3.64 0.18
CA ASP A 51 12.37 -2.76 0.24
C ASP A 51 12.92 -2.41 -1.15
N GLU A 52 12.90 -3.35 -2.09
CA GLU A 52 13.52 -3.22 -3.42
C GLU A 52 12.74 -2.31 -4.38
N VAL A 53 11.47 -1.99 -4.07
CA VAL A 53 10.62 -1.16 -4.93
C VAL A 53 10.21 0.16 -4.29
N VAL A 54 10.88 0.57 -3.21
CA VAL A 54 10.57 1.81 -2.48
C VAL A 54 10.67 3.03 -3.39
N LEU A 55 11.80 3.21 -4.07
CA LEU A 55 12.03 4.36 -4.96
C LEU A 55 10.94 4.51 -6.02
N PRO A 56 10.64 3.49 -6.86
CA PRO A 56 9.58 3.62 -7.83
C PRO A 56 8.19 3.75 -7.20
N ALA A 57 7.92 3.16 -6.03
CA ALA A 57 6.64 3.32 -5.34
C ALA A 57 6.41 4.77 -4.86
N LEU A 58 7.41 5.38 -4.22
CA LEU A 58 7.34 6.78 -3.78
C LEU A 58 7.21 7.72 -4.99
N ALA A 59 8.01 7.51 -6.04
CA ALA A 59 7.93 8.28 -7.27
C ALA A 59 6.55 8.16 -7.96
N SER A 60 5.86 7.02 -7.79
CA SER A 60 4.51 6.81 -8.32
C SER A 60 3.40 7.44 -7.48
N GLY A 61 3.71 7.92 -6.27
CA GLY A 61 2.75 8.57 -5.37
C GLY A 61 2.41 7.79 -4.11
N ALA A 62 3.11 6.69 -3.78
CA ALA A 62 3.01 6.10 -2.45
C ALA A 62 3.39 7.13 -1.39
N ARG A 63 2.61 7.20 -0.31
CA ARG A 63 2.74 8.24 0.72
C ARG A 63 3.97 8.05 1.62
N GLY A 64 4.52 6.84 1.64
CA GLY A 64 5.63 6.49 2.51
C GLY A 64 5.88 5.00 2.50
N MET A 65 6.71 4.55 3.44
CA MET A 65 7.22 3.19 3.50
C MET A 65 7.19 2.61 4.92
N ILE A 66 6.93 1.31 5.05
CA ILE A 66 7.09 0.55 6.31
C ILE A 66 7.93 -0.69 5.98
N LEU A 67 9.21 -0.62 6.32
CA LEU A 67 10.24 -1.52 5.79
C LEU A 67 10.87 -2.41 6.84
N ALA A 68 11.30 -3.60 6.41
CA ALA A 68 12.10 -4.48 7.25
C ALA A 68 13.51 -3.90 7.42
N SER A 69 14.15 -3.46 6.33
CA SER A 69 15.52 -2.94 6.38
C SER A 69 15.64 -1.61 7.13
N ALA A 70 14.54 -0.88 7.35
CA ALA A 70 14.52 0.30 8.22
C ALA A 70 14.86 0.00 9.69
N ASN A 71 14.78 -1.27 10.12
CA ASN A 71 15.29 -1.65 11.45
C ASN A 71 16.83 -1.65 11.52
N ILE A 72 17.52 -1.72 10.38
CA ILE A 72 18.98 -1.85 10.30
C ILE A 72 19.62 -0.56 9.76
N ILE A 73 19.00 0.06 8.75
CA ILE A 73 19.49 1.25 8.06
C ILE A 73 18.46 2.41 8.03
N PRO A 74 17.89 2.82 9.18
CA PRO A 74 16.86 3.86 9.21
C PRO A 74 17.34 5.19 8.60
N ASP A 75 18.59 5.57 8.86
CA ASP A 75 19.15 6.85 8.41
C ASP A 75 19.27 6.95 6.89
N ILE A 76 19.35 5.82 6.19
CA ILE A 76 19.35 5.80 4.71
C ILE A 76 17.93 6.08 4.21
N TRP A 77 16.93 5.40 4.77
CA TRP A 77 15.53 5.55 4.34
C TRP A 77 14.93 6.91 4.67
N VAL A 78 15.31 7.53 5.80
CA VAL A 78 14.81 8.87 6.18
C VAL A 78 15.38 9.97 5.28
N LYS A 79 16.52 9.75 4.64
CA LYS A 79 17.16 10.72 3.72
C LYS A 79 16.68 10.60 2.28
N LEU A 80 15.96 9.54 1.95
CA LEU A 80 15.43 9.24 0.62
C LEU A 80 14.25 10.16 0.30
#